data_AF-A0A315DVC4-F1
#
_entry.id   AF-A0A315DVC4-F1
#
_cell.length_a   1.000
_cell.length_b   1.000
_cell.length_c   1.000
_cell.angle_alpha   90.00
_cell.angle_beta   90.00
_cell.angle_gamma   90.00
#
_symmetry.space_group_name_H-M   'P 1'
#
loop_
_entity.id
_entity.type
_entity.pdbx_description
1 polymer ?
#
loop_
_entity_poly.entity_id
_entity_poly.type
_entity_poly.pdbx_seq_one_letter_code
_entity_poly.pdbx_strand_id
1 'polypeptide(L)'
;MIKSTVILAAAFISLSAFAQAPAAASTCTAAAAEKKLAGAAKTAFMKKCESDAAATCELAATEKKLAGAAKTANVKKCTKDAVGG
;
A
#
# COMPACT_ATOMS: atom_id res chain seq x y z
N MET A 1 2.32 20.06 36.62
CA MET A 1 3.10 21.18 36.05
C MET A 1 2.44 21.58 34.75
N ILE A 2 1.73 22.71 34.81
CA ILE A 2 1.09 23.41 33.72
C ILE A 2 2.12 24.44 33.23
N LYS A 3 2.53 24.43 31.96
CA LYS A 3 2.84 25.65 31.19
C LYS A 3 3.29 25.30 29.77
N SER A 4 2.51 25.79 28.81
CA SER A 4 2.96 26.37 27.54
C SER A 4 3.82 25.49 26.63
N THR A 5 3.31 25.03 25.48
CA THR A 5 3.00 25.95 24.38
C THR A 5 1.95 25.33 23.46
N VAL A 6 0.69 25.69 23.68
CA VAL A 6 -0.32 25.79 22.63
C VAL A 6 -0.27 27.23 22.16
N ILE A 7 0.36 27.53 21.02
CA ILE A 7 0.02 28.69 20.19
C ILE A 7 0.17 28.29 18.73
N LEU A 8 -0.99 28.19 18.08
CA LEU A 8 -1.32 28.56 16.70
C LEU A 8 -0.20 28.43 15.64
N ALA A 9 -0.32 27.39 14.82
CA ALA A 9 -0.17 27.54 13.38
C ALA A 9 -1.34 26.80 12.71
N ALA A 10 -2.29 27.58 12.23
CA ALA A 10 -3.31 27.12 11.30
C ALA A 10 -2.62 26.67 10.01
N ALA A 11 -2.80 25.42 9.62
CA ALA A 11 -2.86 24.99 8.22
C ALA A 11 -3.11 23.48 8.17
N PHE A 12 -4.27 23.11 7.63
CA PHE A 12 -4.47 21.98 6.73
C PHE A 12 -3.23 21.10 6.49
N ILE A 13 -3.25 19.83 6.88
CA ILE A 13 -3.13 18.69 5.95
C ILE A 13 -3.95 17.52 6.54
N SER A 14 -5.16 17.39 6.01
CA SER A 14 -5.85 16.14 5.69
C SER A 14 -5.66 14.95 6.62
N LEU A 15 -6.65 14.81 7.50
CA LEU A 15 -7.24 13.54 7.87
C LEU A 15 -7.36 12.61 6.64
N SER A 16 -6.44 11.66 6.51
CA SER A 16 -6.75 10.35 5.94
C SER A 16 -5.89 9.32 6.64
N ALA A 17 -6.32 8.98 7.85
CA ALA A 17 -6.09 7.65 8.39
C ALA A 17 -6.60 6.65 7.36
N PHE A 18 -5.73 6.10 6.53
CA PHE A 18 -6.02 4.83 5.91
C PHE A 18 -5.73 3.77 6.97
N ALA A 19 -6.77 3.49 7.75
CA ALA A 19 -6.84 2.29 8.56
C ALA A 19 -6.41 1.11 7.68
N GLN A 20 -5.30 0.48 8.06
CA GLN A 20 -4.89 -0.80 7.52
C GLN A 20 -5.80 -1.85 8.16
N ALA A 21 -7.06 -1.88 7.73
CA ALA A 21 -7.92 -3.03 7.96
C ALA A 21 -7.42 -4.17 7.06
N PRO A 22 -7.27 -5.41 7.56
CA PRO A 22 -6.99 -6.57 6.73
C PRO A 22 -8.25 -6.92 5.93
N ALA A 23 -8.57 -6.09 4.94
CA ALA A 23 -9.62 -6.39 3.98
C ALA A 23 -9.10 -7.53 3.10
N ALA A 24 -9.87 -8.64 3.07
CA ALA A 24 -9.66 -9.78 2.19
C ALA A 24 -9.00 -9.36 0.87
N ALA A 25 -7.81 -9.90 0.60
CA ALA A 25 -6.83 -9.43 -0.38
C ALA A 25 -7.49 -8.87 -1.66
N SER A 26 -7.86 -7.59 -1.59
CA SER A 26 -8.50 -6.90 -2.69
C SER A 26 -7.36 -6.51 -3.60
N THR A 27 -7.36 -7.00 -4.84
CA THR A 27 -6.29 -6.67 -5.78
C THR A 27 -6.19 -5.16 -5.93
N CYS A 28 -5.02 -4.62 -6.27
CA CYS A 28 -4.84 -3.18 -6.47
C CYS A 28 -5.95 -2.60 -7.37
N THR A 29 -6.27 -3.32 -8.45
CA THR A 29 -7.34 -2.96 -9.39
C THR A 29 -8.72 -2.94 -8.73
N ALA A 30 -9.06 -3.95 -7.91
CA ALA A 30 -10.32 -3.99 -7.16
C ALA A 30 -10.40 -2.85 -6.13
N ALA A 31 -9.33 -2.62 -5.36
CA ALA A 31 -9.28 -1.54 -4.38
C ALA A 31 -9.44 -0.16 -5.04
N ALA A 32 -8.87 0.05 -6.23
CA ALA A 32 -9.06 1.29 -6.97
C ALA A 32 -10.50 1.46 -7.49
N ALA A 33 -11.14 0.37 -7.92
CA ALA A 33 -12.52 0.37 -8.38
C ALA A 33 -13.51 0.62 -7.24
N GLU A 34 -13.31 -0.01 -6.08
CA GLU A 34 -14.09 0.18 -4.85
C GLU A 34 -14.01 1.63 -4.36
N LYS A 35 -12.82 2.23 -4.44
CA LYS A 35 -12.59 3.65 -4.12
C LYS A 35 -13.07 4.61 -5.22
N LYS A 36 -13.64 4.09 -6.33
CA LYS A 36 -14.06 4.84 -7.52
C LYS A 36 -12.99 5.82 -8.02
N LEU A 37 -11.72 5.43 -7.92
CA LEU A 37 -10.62 6.27 -8.36
C LEU A 37 -10.58 6.32 -9.89
N ALA A 38 -10.51 7.52 -10.45
CA ALA A 38 -10.40 7.76 -11.87
C ALA A 38 -9.20 8.68 -12.20
N GLY A 39 -8.76 8.66 -13.46
CA GLY A 39 -7.71 9.55 -13.97
C GLY A 39 -6.39 9.48 -13.18
N ALA A 40 -5.86 10.64 -12.82
CA ALA A 40 -4.58 10.76 -12.11
C ALA A 40 -4.59 10.09 -10.72
N ALA A 41 -5.73 10.14 -10.01
CA ALA A 41 -5.86 9.54 -8.68
C ALA A 41 -5.79 8.00 -8.74
N LYS A 42 -6.41 7.39 -9.76
CA LYS A 42 -6.27 5.95 -10.03
C LYS A 42 -4.82 5.57 -10.33
N THR A 43 -4.14 6.37 -11.14
CA THR A 43 -2.75 6.10 -11.56
C THR A 43 -1.79 6.21 -10.38
N ALA A 44 -1.94 7.23 -9.54
CA ALA A 44 -1.14 7.39 -8.33
C ALA A 44 -1.38 6.25 -7.34
N PHE A 45 -2.65 5.84 -7.18
CA PHE A 45 -3.01 4.71 -6.33
C PHE A 45 -2.46 3.38 -6.87
N MET A 46 -2.60 3.11 -8.18
CA MET A 46 -2.00 1.93 -8.81
C MET A 46 -0.50 1.87 -8.55
N LYS A 47 0.24 2.95 -8.86
CA LYS A 47 1.69 3.01 -8.61
C LYS A 47 2.06 2.73 -7.17
N LYS A 48 1.30 3.30 -6.22
CA LYS A 48 1.54 3.09 -4.80
C LYS A 48 1.22 1.66 -4.39
N CYS A 49 0.11 1.10 -4.87
CA CYS A 49 -0.31 -0.26 -4.57
C CYS A 49 0.63 -1.31 -5.18
N GLU A 50 1.13 -1.09 -6.40
CA GLU A 50 2.15 -1.95 -7.03
C GLU A 50 3.44 -1.97 -6.19
N SER A 51 3.87 -0.81 -5.70
CA SER A 51 5.06 -0.71 -4.84
C SER A 51 4.85 -1.38 -3.48
N ASP A 52 3.69 -1.17 -2.88
CA ASP A 52 3.33 -1.77 -1.58
C ASP A 52 3.22 -3.30 -1.71
N ALA A 53 2.54 -3.77 -2.75
CA ALA A 53 2.44 -5.19 -3.08
C ALA A 53 3.83 -5.81 -3.31
N ALA A 54 4.74 -5.15 -4.02
CA ALA A 54 6.12 -5.62 -4.17
C ALA A 54 6.82 -5.75 -2.82
N ALA A 55 6.72 -4.75 -1.94
CA ALA A 55 7.31 -4.78 -0.62
C ALA A 55 6.73 -5.90 0.28
N THR A 56 5.40 -6.04 0.31
CA THR A 56 4.72 -7.13 1.04
C THR A 56 5.14 -8.50 0.51
N CYS A 57 5.22 -8.67 -0.81
CA CYS A 57 5.66 -9.90 -1.44
C CYS A 57 7.14 -10.20 -1.15
N GLU A 58 8.00 -9.19 -1.08
CA GLU A 58 9.40 -9.36 -0.67
C GLU A 58 9.54 -9.79 0.79
N LEU A 59 8.75 -9.21 1.69
CA LEU A 59 8.71 -9.61 3.09
C LEU A 59 8.21 -11.06 3.20
N ALA A 60 7.10 -11.39 2.56
CA ALA A 60 6.54 -12.74 2.57
C ALA A 60 7.54 -13.77 1.98
N ALA A 61 8.25 -13.42 0.92
CA ALA A 61 9.29 -14.29 0.35
C ALA A 61 10.48 -14.47 1.31
N THR A 62 10.86 -13.41 2.03
CA THR A 62 11.94 -13.44 3.03
C THR A 62 11.54 -14.24 4.26
N GLU A 63 10.29 -14.11 4.74
CA GLU A 63 9.72 -14.92 5.83
C GLU A 63 9.68 -16.40 5.45
N LYS A 64 9.37 -16.70 4.18
CA LYS A 64 9.47 -18.06 3.61
C LYS A 64 10.90 -18.51 3.33
N LYS A 65 11.91 -17.71 3.69
CA LYS A 65 13.34 -17.94 3.46
C LYS A 65 13.66 -18.28 1.99
N LEU A 66 12.87 -17.75 1.07
CA LEU A 66 13.15 -17.87 -0.36
C LEU A 66 14.37 -16.99 -0.68
N ALA A 67 15.34 -17.56 -1.39
CA ALA A 67 16.56 -16.87 -1.79
C ALA A 67 16.79 -17.02 -3.31
N GLY A 68 17.63 -16.13 -3.85
CA GLY A 68 18.03 -16.16 -5.26
C GLY A 68 16.83 -16.11 -6.22
N ALA A 69 16.89 -16.93 -7.27
CA ALA A 69 15.87 -16.96 -8.32
C ALA A 69 14.46 -17.28 -7.79
N ALA A 70 14.34 -18.10 -6.74
CA ALA A 70 13.06 -18.45 -6.14
C ALA A 70 12.39 -17.25 -5.46
N LYS A 71 13.16 -16.39 -4.78
CA LYS A 71 12.65 -15.13 -4.23
C LYS A 71 12.13 -14.23 -5.35
N THR A 72 12.93 -14.00 -6.38
CA THR A 72 12.54 -13.10 -7.47
C THR A 72 11.30 -13.60 -8.23
N ALA A 73 11.21 -14.90 -8.50
CA ALA A 73 10.04 -15.49 -9.14
C ALA A 73 8.79 -15.39 -8.26
N ASN A 74 8.92 -15.67 -6.96
CA ASN A 74 7.82 -15.58 -6.01
C ASN A 74 7.33 -14.14 -5.85
N VAL A 75 8.24 -13.18 -5.71
CA VAL A 75 7.91 -11.75 -5.61
C VAL A 75 7.20 -11.31 -6.89
N LYS A 76 7.74 -11.60 -8.08
CA LYS A 76 7.09 -11.24 -9.36
C LYS A 76 5.69 -11.82 -9.50
N LYS A 77 5.52 -13.10 -9.15
CA LYS A 77 4.20 -13.77 -9.18
C LYS A 77 3.26 -13.10 -8.18
N CYS A 78 3.67 -13.00 -6.92
CA CYS A 78 2.91 -12.40 -5.84
C CYS A 78 2.48 -10.95 -6.14
N THR A 79 3.39 -10.11 -6.66
CA THR A 79 3.04 -8.73 -7.03
C THR A 79 2.02 -8.71 -8.16
N LYS A 80 2.16 -9.59 -9.16
CA LYS A 80 1.19 -9.72 -10.26
C LYS A 80 -0.19 -10.17 -9.75
N ASP A 81 -0.25 -11.17 -8.89
CA ASP A 81 -1.50 -11.63 -8.28
C ASP A 81 -2.11 -10.52 -7.39
N ALA A 82 -1.29 -9.78 -6.64
CA ALA A 82 -1.73 -8.69 -5.78
C ALA A 82 -2.28 -7.48 -6.57
N VAL A 83 -1.81 -7.22 -7.80
CA VAL A 83 -2.37 -6.15 -8.65
C VAL A 83 -3.62 -6.60 -9.41
N GLY A 84 -3.82 -7.91 -9.54
CA GLY A 84 -4.98 -8.55 -10.17
C GLY A 84 -4.75 -9.03 -11.60
N GLY A 85 -3.52 -9.49 -11.91
CA GLY A 85 -3.11 -9.96 -13.24
C GLY A 85 -2.84 -11.45 -13.35
#